data_AF-A0A7X0GP15-F1
#
_entry.id   AF-A0A7X0GP15-F1
#
_cell.length_a   1.000
_cell.length_b   1.000
_cell.length_c   1.000
_cell.angle_alpha   90.00
_cell.angle_beta   90.00
_cell.angle_gamma   90.00
#
_symmetry.space_group_name_H-M   'P 1'
#
loop_
_entity.id
_entity.type
_entity.pdbx_description
1 polymer ?
#
loop_
_entity_poly.entity_id
_entity_poly.type
_entity_poly.pdbx_seq_one_letter_code
_entity_poly.pdbx_strand_id
1 'polypeptide(L)'
;MSAKSPEATAKAITVRRARTSDVPAVRGLLDAYVRGRILLDKATVTLYEDIQEFWVAERDDNAEVVGCGALHVMWEDLAEVRTLAVKPGLKGAGVGHRVLEKLLQTARWLGVRRVFCLTFEVDFFAKHGFVEIGETPVDTDVYAELLRSYDEGVAEFLGLERVKPNTLGNSRMLLHL
;
A
#
# COMPACT_ATOMS: atom_id res chain seq x y z
N MET A 1 -0.11 -1.46 47.94
CA MET A 1 -0.33 -2.28 46.73
C MET A 1 -1.79 -2.16 46.34
N SER A 2 -2.09 -1.53 45.19
CA SER A 2 -3.34 -1.82 44.47
C SER A 2 -3.23 -1.31 43.04
N ALA A 3 -3.39 -2.26 42.11
CA ALA A 3 -3.71 -2.19 40.69
C ALA A 3 -3.15 -1.02 39.84
N LYS A 4 -2.05 -1.28 39.13
CA LYS A 4 -1.82 -0.65 37.83
C LYS A 4 -2.84 -1.23 36.85
N SER A 5 -3.71 -0.39 36.30
CA SER A 5 -4.61 -0.76 35.21
C SER A 5 -3.81 -1.34 34.03
N PRO A 6 -4.25 -2.45 33.40
CA PRO A 6 -3.60 -3.02 32.23
C PRO A 6 -4.03 -2.24 30.98
N GLU A 7 -3.72 -0.94 30.95
CA GLU A 7 -3.84 -0.12 29.76
C GLU A 7 -2.42 0.31 29.41
N ALA A 8 -1.66 -0.64 28.85
CA ALA A 8 -0.40 -0.34 28.20
C ALA A 8 -0.74 0.60 27.04
N THR A 9 -0.72 1.91 27.35
CA THR A 9 -0.98 3.06 26.48
C THR A 9 -0.79 2.71 25.01
N ALA A 10 -1.90 2.58 24.28
CA ALA A 10 -1.88 2.68 22.83
C ALA A 10 -1.38 4.09 22.51
N LYS A 11 -0.05 4.25 22.40
CA LYS A 11 0.59 5.51 22.05
C LYS A 11 -0.09 6.03 20.79
N ALA A 12 -0.55 7.28 20.83
CA ALA A 12 -1.30 7.86 19.74
C ALA A 12 -0.46 7.81 18.45
N ILE A 13 -1.12 7.41 17.35
CA ILE A 13 -0.52 7.25 16.03
C ILE A 13 -1.19 8.22 15.09
N THR A 14 -0.41 9.10 14.49
CA THR A 14 -0.83 10.03 13.45
C THR A 14 -0.41 9.51 12.08
N VAL A 15 -1.32 9.52 11.10
CA VAL A 15 -1.00 9.23 9.69
C VAL A 15 -0.84 10.53 8.92
N ARG A 16 0.36 10.77 8.37
CA ARG A 16 0.71 12.00 7.65
C ARG A 16 1.41 11.70 6.32
N ARG A 17 1.46 12.69 5.42
CA ARG A 17 2.27 12.60 4.21
C ARG A 17 3.74 12.35 4.59
N ALA A 18 4.38 11.47 3.83
CA ALA A 18 5.80 11.22 3.97
C ALA A 18 6.62 12.42 3.46
N ARG A 19 7.81 12.58 4.01
CA ARG A 19 8.84 13.54 3.62
C ARG A 19 10.09 12.79 3.18
N THR A 20 10.97 13.45 2.44
CA THR A 20 12.25 12.84 2.05
C THR A 20 13.08 12.36 3.24
N SER A 21 12.97 13.04 4.40
CA SER A 21 13.60 12.61 5.66
C SER A 21 13.07 11.29 6.22
N ASP A 22 11.89 10.83 5.81
CA ASP A 22 11.30 9.57 6.27
C ASP A 22 11.81 8.36 5.48
N VAL A 23 12.44 8.56 4.31
CA VAL A 23 12.88 7.48 3.41
C VAL A 23 13.81 6.47 4.09
N PRO A 24 14.80 6.86 4.91
CA PRO A 24 15.61 5.90 5.66
C PRO A 24 14.78 5.00 6.60
N ALA A 25 13.77 5.56 7.27
CA ALA A 25 12.89 4.80 8.16
C ALA A 25 11.95 3.87 7.39
N VAL A 26 11.39 4.35 6.27
CA VAL A 26 10.59 3.54 5.34
C VAL A 26 11.44 2.37 4.85
N ARG A 27 12.67 2.61 4.37
CA ARG A 27 13.58 1.55 3.92
C ARG A 27 13.80 0.49 5.01
N GLY A 28 14.07 0.92 6.24
CA GLY A 28 14.25 0.02 7.37
C GLY A 28 13.02 -0.84 7.67
N LEU A 29 11.80 -0.31 7.48
CA LEU A 29 10.58 -1.12 7.54
C LEU A 29 10.54 -2.16 6.42
N LEU A 30 10.84 -1.77 5.18
CA LEU A 30 10.78 -2.66 4.02
C LEU A 30 11.79 -3.81 4.10
N ASP A 31 12.99 -3.58 4.63
CA ASP A 31 14.04 -4.60 4.76
C ASP A 31 13.58 -5.85 5.52
N ALA A 32 12.67 -5.70 6.48
CA ALA A 32 12.09 -6.82 7.20
C ALA A 32 11.17 -7.68 6.31
N TYR A 33 10.41 -7.03 5.43
CA TYR A 33 9.42 -7.68 4.55
C TYR A 33 10.04 -8.22 3.26
N VAL A 34 11.06 -7.55 2.72
CA VAL A 34 11.81 -8.00 1.54
C VAL A 34 12.55 -9.31 1.84
N ARG A 35 13.21 -9.42 3.00
CA ARG A 35 13.84 -10.69 3.45
C ARG A 35 12.84 -11.85 3.57
N GLY A 36 11.59 -11.54 3.91
CA GLY A 36 10.50 -12.51 3.98
C GLY A 36 9.83 -12.81 2.63
N ARG A 37 10.26 -12.17 1.52
CA ARG A 37 9.59 -12.20 0.21
C ARG A 37 8.12 -11.78 0.25
N ILE A 38 7.76 -10.87 1.15
CA ILE A 38 6.41 -10.32 1.27
C ILE A 38 6.25 -9.05 0.44
N LEU A 39 7.33 -8.26 0.30
CA LEU A 39 7.38 -7.07 -0.54
C LEU A 39 8.50 -7.19 -1.56
N LEU A 40 8.28 -6.58 -2.73
CA LEU A 40 9.33 -6.41 -3.73
C LEU A 40 10.37 -5.40 -3.26
N ASP A 41 11.64 -5.69 -3.53
CA ASP A 41 12.72 -4.75 -3.24
C ASP A 41 12.62 -3.54 -4.18
N LYS A 42 12.94 -2.36 -3.64
CA LYS A 42 12.97 -1.09 -4.37
C LYS A 42 14.31 -0.42 -4.16
N ALA A 43 14.91 0.07 -5.24
CA ALA A 43 16.07 0.95 -5.12
C ALA A 43 15.72 2.17 -4.26
N THR A 44 16.64 2.63 -3.42
CA THR A 44 16.39 3.77 -2.53
C THR A 44 16.00 5.04 -3.30
N VAL A 45 16.56 5.23 -4.50
CA VAL A 45 16.20 6.36 -5.37
C VAL A 45 14.72 6.33 -5.76
N THR A 46 14.16 5.15 -6.06
CA THR A 46 12.73 4.99 -6.36
C THR A 46 11.85 5.37 -5.17
N LEU A 47 12.30 5.12 -3.93
CA LEU A 47 11.57 5.60 -2.73
C LEU A 47 11.57 7.12 -2.61
N TYR A 48 12.65 7.79 -3.03
CA TYR A 48 12.70 9.25 -3.07
C TYR A 48 11.83 9.82 -4.19
N GLU A 49 11.81 9.20 -5.37
CA GLU A 49 10.95 9.58 -6.51
C GLU A 49 9.47 9.42 -6.16
N ASP A 50 9.10 8.26 -5.60
CA ASP A 50 7.73 7.91 -5.24
C ASP A 50 7.24 8.63 -3.96
N ILE A 51 8.07 9.42 -3.26
CA ILE A 51 7.78 9.90 -1.89
C ILE A 51 6.44 10.62 -1.75
N GLN A 52 5.98 11.27 -2.82
CA GLN A 52 4.70 11.98 -2.85
C GLN A 52 3.50 11.03 -2.75
N GLU A 53 3.64 9.76 -3.16
CA GLU A 53 2.62 8.72 -3.03
C GLU A 53 2.52 8.19 -1.59
N PHE A 54 3.55 8.39 -0.79
CA PHE A 54 3.67 7.76 0.52
C PHE A 54 2.97 8.54 1.64
N TRP A 55 2.37 7.75 2.53
CA TRP A 55 1.92 8.13 3.85
C TRP A 55 2.68 7.31 4.89
N VAL A 56 2.98 7.94 6.03
CA VAL A 56 3.63 7.30 7.17
C VAL A 56 2.73 7.37 8.40
N ALA A 57 2.73 6.28 9.17
CA ALA A 57 2.19 6.25 10.52
C ALA A 57 3.32 6.57 11.50
N GLU A 58 3.19 7.69 12.19
CA GLU A 58 4.14 8.23 13.15
C GLU A 58 3.57 8.13 14.57
N ARG A 59 4.42 7.81 15.53
CA ARG A 59 4.12 7.89 16.96
C ARG A 59 4.20 9.33 17.46
N ASP A 60 3.13 9.77 18.13
CA ASP A 60 3.04 11.15 18.61
C ASP A 60 4.03 11.46 19.75
N ASP A 61 4.51 10.44 20.48
CA ASP A 61 5.37 10.63 21.66
C ASP A 61 6.86 10.75 21.35
N ASN A 62 7.32 10.20 20.22
CA ASN A 62 8.75 10.17 19.85
C ASN A 62 9.03 10.40 18.36
N ALA A 63 8.02 10.75 17.57
CA ALA A 63 8.09 10.94 16.12
C ALA A 63 8.64 9.71 15.36
N GLU A 64 8.56 8.51 15.94
CA GLU A 64 9.01 7.29 15.28
C GLU A 64 8.03 6.86 14.19
N VAL A 65 8.53 6.67 12.96
CA VAL A 65 7.77 6.05 11.87
C VAL A 65 7.65 4.55 12.14
N VAL A 66 6.42 4.08 12.31
CA VAL A 66 6.09 2.69 12.64
C VAL A 66 5.23 1.98 11.61
N GLY A 67 4.87 2.67 10.53
CA GLY A 67 4.23 2.07 9.37
C GLY A 67 4.26 3.02 8.18
N CYS A 68 4.06 2.47 6.99
CA CYS A 68 3.97 3.23 5.75
C CYS A 68 3.03 2.55 4.77
N GLY A 69 2.60 3.30 3.77
CA GLY A 69 1.89 2.80 2.60
C GLY A 69 1.87 3.86 1.51
N ALA A 70 1.76 3.43 0.26
CA ALA A 70 1.73 4.30 -0.90
C ALA A 70 0.47 4.07 -1.73
N LEU A 71 -0.04 5.13 -2.35
CA LEU A 71 -1.12 5.07 -3.32
C LEU A 71 -0.59 5.53 -4.68
N HIS A 72 -0.53 4.61 -5.63
CA HIS A 72 -0.08 4.89 -6.99
C HIS A 72 -1.27 4.96 -7.93
N VAL A 73 -1.53 6.14 -8.51
CA VAL A 73 -2.58 6.29 -9.52
C VAL A 73 -2.08 5.76 -10.85
N MET A 74 -2.86 4.86 -11.45
CA MET A 74 -2.51 4.22 -12.74
C MET A 74 -3.34 4.76 -13.89
N TRP A 75 -4.57 5.19 -13.61
CA TRP A 75 -5.48 5.77 -14.61
C TRP A 75 -6.45 6.75 -13.95
N GLU A 76 -7.32 7.38 -14.74
CA GLU A 76 -8.30 8.36 -14.26
C GLU A 76 -9.16 7.81 -13.09
N ASP A 77 -9.48 6.51 -13.12
CA ASP A 77 -10.38 5.88 -12.17
C ASP A 77 -9.77 4.72 -11.37
N LEU A 78 -8.46 4.47 -11.54
CA LEU A 78 -7.77 3.31 -10.99
C LEU A 78 -6.48 3.68 -10.25
N ALA A 79 -6.32 3.14 -9.03
CA ALA A 79 -5.08 3.21 -8.28
C ALA A 79 -4.68 1.87 -7.65
N GLU A 80 -3.42 1.77 -7.27
CA GLU A 80 -2.83 0.62 -6.59
C GLU A 80 -2.36 1.02 -5.19
N VAL A 81 -2.75 0.24 -4.17
CA VAL A 81 -2.09 0.32 -2.85
C VAL A 81 -0.78 -0.45 -2.92
N ARG A 82 0.32 0.26 -2.69
CA ARG A 82 1.68 -0.28 -2.71
C ARG A 82 2.34 -0.15 -1.34
N THR A 83 3.33 -1.02 -1.10
CA THR A 83 4.32 -0.82 -0.04
C THR A 83 3.70 -0.60 1.36
N LEU A 84 2.57 -1.27 1.64
CA LEU A 84 1.92 -1.23 2.94
C LEU A 84 2.69 -2.10 3.93
N ALA A 85 3.32 -1.47 4.92
CA ALA A 85 4.16 -2.15 5.91
C ALA A 85 3.95 -1.54 7.30
N VAL A 86 4.02 -2.39 8.33
CA VAL A 86 3.95 -1.97 9.74
C VAL A 86 5.13 -2.57 10.49
N LYS A 87 5.68 -1.88 11.48
CA LYS A 87 6.72 -2.42 12.34
C LYS A 87 6.24 -3.75 12.96
N PRO A 88 7.01 -4.86 12.89
CA PRO A 88 6.52 -6.19 13.30
C PRO A 88 5.92 -6.24 14.73
N GLY A 89 6.52 -5.54 15.68
CA GLY A 89 6.02 -5.45 17.06
C GLY A 89 4.73 -4.64 17.25
N LEU A 90 4.17 -4.07 16.17
CA LEU A 90 2.89 -3.36 16.13
C LEU A 90 1.88 -3.99 15.18
N LYS A 91 2.15 -5.19 14.64
CA LYS A 91 1.12 -5.98 13.96
C LYS A 91 -0.05 -6.24 14.95
N GLY A 92 -1.28 -6.14 14.45
CA GLY A 92 -2.49 -6.28 15.27
C GLY A 92 -2.89 -5.04 16.08
N ALA A 93 -2.06 -3.99 16.15
CA ALA A 93 -2.37 -2.76 16.89
C ALA A 93 -3.20 -1.73 16.08
N GLY A 94 -3.77 -2.12 14.93
CA GLY A 94 -4.59 -1.24 14.08
C GLY A 94 -3.81 -0.25 13.20
N VAL A 95 -2.47 -0.18 13.28
CA VAL A 95 -1.66 0.77 12.48
C VAL A 95 -1.89 0.61 10.98
N GLY A 96 -1.88 -0.63 10.47
CA GLY A 96 -2.10 -0.91 9.05
C GLY A 96 -3.47 -0.46 8.57
N HIS A 97 -4.51 -0.63 9.40
CA HIS A 97 -5.87 -0.18 9.10
C HIS A 97 -5.92 1.34 8.92
N ARG A 98 -5.30 2.10 9.85
CA ARG A 98 -5.25 3.58 9.77
C ARG A 98 -4.52 4.07 8.52
N VAL A 99 -3.42 3.42 8.14
CA VAL A 99 -2.69 3.77 6.91
C VAL A 99 -3.56 3.48 5.69
N LEU A 100 -4.13 2.28 5.58
CA LEU A 100 -4.97 1.90 4.44
C LEU A 100 -6.18 2.83 4.31
N GLU A 101 -6.91 3.11 5.38
CA GLU A 101 -8.03 4.06 5.39
C GLU A 101 -7.61 5.42 4.83
N LYS A 102 -6.43 5.91 5.19
CA LYS A 102 -5.92 7.18 4.68
C LYS A 102 -5.61 7.12 3.18
N LEU A 103 -5.08 6.00 2.68
CA LEU A 103 -4.86 5.78 1.26
C LEU A 103 -6.19 5.75 0.49
N LEU A 104 -7.20 5.04 1.00
CA LEU A 104 -8.52 4.97 0.38
C LEU A 104 -9.25 6.32 0.37
N GLN A 105 -9.13 7.10 1.45
CA GLN A 105 -9.63 8.49 1.47
C GLN A 105 -8.92 9.35 0.44
N THR A 106 -7.61 9.19 0.28
CA THR A 106 -6.83 9.91 -0.73
C THR A 106 -7.24 9.51 -2.14
N ALA A 107 -7.49 8.23 -2.39
CA ALA A 107 -7.99 7.73 -3.67
C ALA A 107 -9.35 8.36 -4.03
N ARG A 108 -10.30 8.37 -3.09
CA ARG A 108 -11.59 9.06 -3.30
C ARG A 108 -11.43 10.55 -3.59
N TRP A 109 -10.55 11.23 -2.86
CA TRP A 109 -10.28 12.65 -3.07
C TRP A 109 -9.70 12.94 -4.46
N LEU A 110 -8.89 12.02 -5.01
CA LEU A 110 -8.32 12.12 -6.37
C LEU A 110 -9.32 11.81 -7.49
N GLY A 111 -10.54 11.33 -7.16
CA GLY A 111 -11.54 10.93 -8.15
C GLY A 111 -11.43 9.47 -8.62
N VAL A 112 -10.53 8.68 -8.03
CA VAL A 112 -10.39 7.25 -8.32
C VAL A 112 -11.64 6.50 -7.85
N ARG A 113 -12.12 5.54 -8.64
CA ARG A 113 -13.31 4.73 -8.35
C ARG A 113 -12.99 3.30 -7.96
N ARG A 114 -11.80 2.81 -8.32
CA ARG A 114 -11.36 1.43 -8.08
C ARG A 114 -9.93 1.42 -7.55
N VAL A 115 -9.68 0.60 -6.54
CA VAL A 115 -8.35 0.43 -5.94
C VAL A 115 -8.02 -1.04 -5.86
N PHE A 116 -6.85 -1.44 -6.33
CA PHE A 116 -6.39 -2.81 -6.21
C PHE A 116 -5.09 -2.93 -5.42
N CYS A 117 -4.76 -4.16 -5.03
CA CYS A 117 -3.47 -4.49 -4.43
C CYS A 117 -3.06 -5.93 -4.75
N LEU A 118 -1.76 -6.20 -4.64
CA LEU A 118 -1.16 -7.53 -4.65
C LEU A 118 -0.67 -7.84 -3.24
N THR A 119 -1.21 -8.88 -2.59
CA THR A 119 -1.05 -9.09 -1.15
C THR A 119 -1.10 -10.56 -0.73
N PHE A 120 -0.32 -10.91 0.30
CA PHE A 120 -0.49 -12.16 1.05
C PHE A 120 -1.48 -12.01 2.23
N GLU A 121 -1.78 -10.78 2.63
CA GLU A 121 -2.61 -10.46 3.80
C GLU A 121 -4.09 -10.31 3.38
N VAL A 122 -4.66 -11.36 2.77
CA VAL A 122 -6.03 -11.35 2.20
C VAL A 122 -7.07 -10.93 3.23
N ASP A 123 -7.06 -11.55 4.42
CA ASP A 123 -8.01 -11.25 5.49
C ASP A 123 -7.95 -9.81 5.97
N PHE A 124 -6.76 -9.19 5.92
CA PHE A 124 -6.60 -7.78 6.28
C PHE A 124 -7.33 -6.89 5.27
N PHE A 125 -7.12 -7.11 3.97
CA PHE A 125 -7.75 -6.31 2.91
C PHE A 125 -9.25 -6.60 2.79
N ALA A 126 -9.68 -7.85 2.99
CA ALA A 126 -11.10 -8.24 2.98
C ALA A 126 -11.93 -7.49 4.03
N LYS A 127 -11.35 -7.18 5.22
CA LYS A 127 -11.98 -6.35 6.25
C LYS A 127 -12.26 -4.90 5.80
N HIS A 128 -11.60 -4.44 4.73
CA HIS A 128 -11.83 -3.14 4.10
C HIS A 128 -12.68 -3.23 2.83
N GLY A 129 -13.30 -4.40 2.56
CA GLY A 129 -14.19 -4.61 1.42
C GLY A 129 -13.49 -4.99 0.12
N PHE A 130 -12.17 -5.23 0.14
CA PHE A 130 -11.48 -5.79 -1.02
C PHE A 130 -11.95 -7.22 -1.29
N VAL A 131 -12.16 -7.54 -2.55
CA VAL A 131 -12.52 -8.89 -3.03
C VAL A 131 -11.40 -9.42 -3.91
N GLU A 132 -11.12 -10.72 -3.81
CA GLU A 132 -10.13 -11.35 -4.68
C GLU A 132 -10.64 -11.38 -6.13
N ILE A 133 -9.76 -11.05 -7.07
CA ILE A 133 -10.05 -11.08 -8.50
C ILE A 133 -9.06 -12.01 -9.20
N GLY A 134 -9.55 -12.75 -10.19
CA GLY A 134 -8.71 -13.61 -11.03
C GLY A 134 -7.72 -12.80 -11.89
N GLU A 135 -6.68 -13.47 -12.36
CA GLU A 135 -5.67 -12.88 -13.24
C GLU A 135 -6.05 -13.01 -14.71
N THR A 136 -5.57 -12.06 -15.51
CA THR A 136 -5.48 -12.22 -16.96
C THR A 136 -3.99 -12.16 -17.30
N PRO A 137 -3.33 -13.31 -17.56
CA PRO A 137 -1.89 -13.34 -17.75
C PRO A 137 -1.47 -12.47 -18.93
N VAL A 138 -0.61 -11.49 -18.67
CA VAL A 138 0.00 -10.64 -19.69
C VAL A 138 1.49 -10.52 -19.36
N ASP A 139 2.33 -10.75 -20.37
CA ASP A 139 3.79 -10.64 -20.23
C ASP A 139 4.21 -9.21 -19.85
N THR A 140 5.35 -9.07 -19.17
CA THR A 140 5.80 -7.75 -18.68
C THR A 140 6.06 -6.76 -19.81
N ASP A 141 6.62 -7.24 -20.93
CA ASP A 141 6.86 -6.40 -22.12
C ASP A 141 5.54 -5.97 -22.77
N VAL A 142 4.57 -6.88 -22.84
CA VAL A 142 3.22 -6.57 -23.32
C VAL A 142 2.55 -5.57 -22.39
N TYR A 143 2.66 -5.73 -21.07
CA TYR A 143 2.14 -4.75 -20.11
C TYR A 143 2.81 -3.37 -20.27
N ALA A 144 4.11 -3.32 -20.55
CA ALA A 144 4.82 -2.06 -20.83
C ALA A 144 4.40 -1.44 -22.17
N GLU A 145 4.12 -2.24 -23.19
CA GLU A 145 3.54 -1.79 -24.46
C GLU A 145 2.12 -1.27 -24.28
N LEU A 146 1.30 -1.98 -23.48
CA LEU A 146 -0.02 -1.52 -23.09
C LEU A 146 0.09 -0.13 -22.48
N LEU A 147 1.00 0.09 -21.50
CA LEU A 147 1.30 1.41 -20.89
C LEU A 147 1.63 2.53 -21.88
N ARG A 148 2.08 2.21 -23.09
CA ARG A 148 2.43 3.19 -24.12
C ARG A 148 1.30 3.44 -25.13
N SER A 149 0.33 2.53 -25.26
CA SER A 149 -0.74 2.62 -26.26
C SER A 149 -2.08 3.16 -25.72
N TYR A 150 -2.07 3.87 -24.59
CA TYR A 150 -3.28 4.34 -23.90
C TYR A 150 -4.01 5.44 -24.68
N ASP A 151 -5.01 5.04 -25.46
CA ASP A 151 -6.20 5.85 -25.73
C ASP A 151 -7.35 5.43 -24.77
N GLU A 152 -8.42 6.22 -24.69
CA GLU A 152 -9.60 5.91 -23.85
C GLU A 152 -10.17 4.51 -24.11
N GLY A 153 -10.07 4.00 -25.34
CA GLY A 153 -10.61 2.70 -25.73
C GLY A 153 -9.82 1.50 -25.18
N VAL A 154 -8.49 1.63 -25.05
CA VAL A 154 -7.60 0.60 -24.49
C VAL A 154 -7.76 0.47 -22.96
N ALA A 155 -8.02 1.58 -22.26
CA ALA A 155 -8.16 1.57 -20.80
C ALA A 155 -9.46 0.89 -20.31
N GLU A 156 -10.58 1.09 -21.01
CA GLU A 156 -11.85 0.39 -20.70
C GLU A 156 -11.77 -1.12 -20.99
N PHE A 157 -10.97 -1.54 -21.98
CA PHE A 157 -11.00 -2.92 -22.47
C PHE A 157 -10.08 -3.88 -21.70
N LEU A 158 -8.98 -3.40 -21.10
CA LEU A 158 -7.89 -4.27 -20.63
C LEU A 158 -7.88 -4.56 -19.13
N GLY A 159 -8.67 -3.85 -18.32
CA GLY A 159 -8.74 -4.10 -16.87
C GLY A 159 -7.35 -4.17 -16.23
N LEU A 160 -6.65 -3.04 -16.18
CA LEU A 160 -5.25 -2.91 -15.74
C LEU A 160 -4.95 -3.58 -14.41
N GLU A 161 -5.92 -3.55 -13.51
CA GLU A 161 -5.87 -4.23 -12.24
C GLU A 161 -5.67 -5.75 -12.38
N ARG A 162 -6.05 -6.37 -13.50
CA ARG A 162 -5.97 -7.81 -13.80
C ARG A 162 -4.69 -8.21 -14.55
N VAL A 163 -4.11 -7.30 -15.31
CA VAL A 163 -2.98 -7.58 -16.22
C VAL A 163 -1.62 -7.18 -15.65
N LYS A 164 -1.57 -6.37 -14.59
CA LYS A 164 -0.30 -6.01 -13.93
C LYS A 164 0.43 -7.28 -13.45
N PRO A 165 1.71 -7.51 -13.79
CA PRO A 165 2.43 -8.71 -13.38
C PRO A 165 2.42 -8.96 -11.86
N ASN A 166 2.23 -10.22 -11.47
CA ASN A 166 2.24 -10.68 -10.09
C ASN A 166 3.52 -11.44 -9.78
N THR A 167 4.60 -10.70 -9.54
CA THR A 167 5.96 -11.25 -9.38
C THR A 167 6.11 -12.18 -8.18
N LEU A 168 5.31 -11.98 -7.12
CA LEU A 168 5.40 -12.78 -5.88
C LEU A 168 4.39 -13.92 -5.83
N GLY A 169 3.50 -14.05 -6.82
CA GLY A 169 2.45 -15.07 -6.85
C GLY A 169 1.47 -14.96 -5.68
N ASN A 170 1.16 -13.74 -5.24
CA ASN A 170 0.24 -13.49 -4.13
C ASN A 170 -1.18 -13.17 -4.63
N SER A 171 -2.14 -12.93 -3.74
CA SER A 171 -3.52 -12.66 -4.17
C SER A 171 -3.68 -11.26 -4.72
N ARG A 172 -4.43 -11.14 -5.80
CA ARG A 172 -4.85 -9.86 -6.38
C ARG A 172 -6.24 -9.51 -5.87
N MET A 173 -6.36 -8.35 -5.25
CA MET A 173 -7.63 -7.93 -4.66
C MET A 173 -8.05 -6.55 -5.17
N LEU A 174 -9.35 -6.34 -5.33
CA LEU A 174 -9.97 -5.13 -5.85
C LEU A 174 -11.04 -4.60 -4.90
N LEU A 175 -11.11 -3.28 -4.75
CA LEU A 175 -12.15 -2.55 -4.05
C LEU A 175 -12.76 -1.52 -5.01
N HIS A 176 -14.08 -1.44 -5.04
CA HIS A 176 -14.82 -0.31 -5.61
C HIS A 176 -15.12 0.69 -4.49
N LEU A 177 -14.79 1.96 -4.70
CA LEU A 177 -14.75 3.00 -3.65
C LEU A 177 -16.09 3.67 -3.32
#